data_AF-A0A944SFT7-F1
#
_entry.id   AF-A0A944SFT7-F1
#
_cell.length_a   1.000
_cell.length_b   1.000
_cell.length_c   1.000
_cell.angle_alpha   90.00
_cell.angle_beta   90.00
_cell.angle_gamma   90.00
#
_symmetry.space_group_name_H-M   'P 1'
#
loop_
_entity.id
_entity.type
_entity.pdbx_description
1 polymer ?
#
loop_
_entity_poly.entity_id
_entity_poly.type
_entity_poly.pdbx_seq_one_letter_code
_entity_poly.pdbx_strand_id
1 'polypeptide(L)' 'MKKNMTVEKAAKELFDRHGRLAVEIAFERAERLSRRGDQPTLGKALMVLTEVEKLVGSTRPSPELRYSRLN' A
#
# COMPACT_ATOMS: atom_id res chain seq x y z
N MET A 1 8.58 2.14 -20.35
CA MET A 1 8.19 2.00 -18.93
C MET A 1 6.81 2.65 -18.73
N LYS A 2 5.71 1.88 -18.62
CA LYS A 2 4.34 2.42 -18.42
C LYS A 2 3.49 1.66 -17.37
N LYS A 3 3.99 0.54 -16.81
CA LYS A 3 3.22 -0.35 -15.91
C LYS A 3 3.02 0.20 -14.50
N ASN A 4 3.90 1.06 -14.00
CA ASN A 4 3.86 1.52 -12.60
C ASN A 4 2.83 2.64 -12.38
N MET A 5 2.58 3.46 -13.41
CA MET A 5 1.67 4.60 -13.32
C MET A 5 0.21 4.21 -13.02
N THR A 6 -0.21 3.00 -13.43
CA THR A 6 -1.54 2.47 -13.11
C THR A 6 -1.66 1.96 -11.68
N VAL A 7 -0.57 1.43 -11.11
CA VAL A 7 -0.55 0.90 -9.74
C VAL A 7 -0.54 2.06 -8.75
N GLU A 8 0.34 3.04 -8.96
CA GLU A 8 0.43 4.24 -8.12
C GLU A 8 -0.87 5.03 -8.12
N LYS A 9 -1.50 5.20 -9.29
CA LYS A 9 -2.80 5.87 -9.39
C LYS A 9 -3.90 5.11 -8.63
N ALA A 10 -3.97 3.79 -8.77
CA ALA A 10 -4.95 2.98 -8.06
C ALA A 10 -4.75 3.02 -6.54
N ALA A 11 -3.49 2.99 -6.09
CA ALA A 11 -3.13 3.13 -4.68
C ALA A 11 -3.53 4.50 -4.12
N LYS A 12 -3.22 5.57 -4.87
CA LYS A 12 -3.59 6.94 -4.51
C LYS A 12 -5.11 7.11 -4.43
N GLU A 13 -5.86 6.62 -5.41
CA GLU A 13 -7.32 6.68 -5.39
C GLU A 13 -7.94 5.87 -4.23
N LEU A 14 -7.31 4.77 -3.82
CA LEU A 14 -7.76 3.99 -2.68
C LEU A 14 -7.48 4.73 -1.36
N PHE A 15 -6.28 5.29 -1.23
CA PHE A 15 -5.88 6.09 -0.08
C PHE A 15 -6.69 7.38 0.05
N ASP A 16 -6.90 8.12 -1.03
CA ASP A 16 -7.69 9.36 -1.03
C ASP A 16 -9.15 9.12 -0.59
N ARG A 17 -9.70 7.92 -0.85
CA ARG A 17 -11.07 7.54 -0.47
C ARG A 17 -11.21 7.01 0.95
N HIS A 18 -10.23 6.22 1.41
CA HIS A 18 -10.36 5.45 2.66
C HIS A 18 -9.32 5.82 3.72
N GLY A 19 -8.39 6.72 3.39
CA GLY A 19 -7.28 7.12 4.26
C GLY A 19 -6.50 5.91 4.76
N ARG A 20 -6.34 5.81 6.08
CA ARG A 20 -5.58 4.73 6.73
C ARG A 20 -6.20 3.34 6.54
N LEU A 21 -7.52 3.24 6.33
CA LEU A 21 -8.21 1.96 6.09
C LEU A 21 -7.89 1.37 4.72
N ALA A 22 -7.27 2.15 3.81
CA ALA A 22 -6.89 1.67 2.49
C ALA A 22 -5.96 0.45 2.54
N VAL A 23 -5.09 0.34 3.56
CA VAL A 23 -4.20 -0.81 3.74
C VAL A 23 -4.99 -2.09 4.02
N GLU A 24 -5.92 -2.04 4.97
CA GLU A 24 -6.77 -3.18 5.33
C GLU A 24 -7.62 -3.63 4.13
N ILE A 25 -8.22 -2.68 3.42
CA ILE A 25 -9.03 -2.97 2.22
C ILE A 25 -8.19 -3.61 1.11
N ALA A 26 -6.98 -3.10 0.87
CA ALA A 26 -6.07 -3.66 -0.13
C ALA A 26 -5.60 -5.07 0.28
N PHE A 27 -5.33 -5.29 1.57
CA PHE A 27 -4.93 -6.58 2.12
C PHE A 27 -6.03 -7.62 1.97
N GLU A 28 -7.26 -7.33 2.40
CA GLU A 28 -8.42 -8.23 2.23
C GLU A 28 -8.68 -8.59 0.77
N ARG A 29 -8.43 -7.65 -0.14
CA ARG A 29 -8.58 -7.89 -1.58
C ARG A 29 -7.50 -8.83 -2.11
N ALA A 30 -6.24 -8.66 -1.69
CA ALA A 30 -5.17 -9.58 -2.03
C ALA A 30 -5.43 -10.98 -1.46
N GLU A 31 -5.90 -11.07 -0.21
CA GLU A 31 -6.23 -12.35 0.42
C GLU A 31 -7.33 -13.10 -0.35
N ARG A 32 -8.41 -12.41 -0.73
CA ARG A 32 -9.49 -13.00 -1.54
C ARG A 32 -9.00 -13.49 -2.90
N LEU A 33 -8.09 -12.76 -3.54
CA LEU A 33 -7.51 -13.16 -4.83
C LEU A 33 -6.59 -14.37 -4.69
N SER A 34 -5.81 -14.42 -3.61
CA SER A 34 -4.97 -15.56 -3.26
C SER A 34 -5.80 -16.84 -3.13
N ARG A 35 -6.92 -16.78 -2.39
CA ARG A 35 -7.84 -17.91 -2.22
C ARG A 35 -8.50 -18.38 -3.53
N ARG A 36 -8.62 -17.51 -4.53
CA ARG A 36 -9.20 -17.83 -5.85
C ARG A 36 -8.21 -18.42 -6.84
N GLY A 37 -6.91 -18.38 -6.54
CA GLY A 37 -5.86 -18.90 -7.44
C GLY A 37 -5.59 -18.03 -8.68
N ASP A 38 -6.15 -16.81 -8.76
CA ASP A 38 -5.89 -15.87 -9.85
C ASP A 38 -4.54 -15.16 -9.64
N GLN A 39 -3.46 -15.84 -9.99
CA GLN A 39 -2.08 -15.38 -9.78
C GLN A 39 -1.77 -14.04 -10.48
N PRO A 40 -2.17 -13.81 -11.75
CA PRO A 40 -1.93 -12.52 -12.41
C PRO A 40 -2.62 -11.34 -11.71
N THR A 41 -3.86 -11.52 -11.25
CA THR A 41 -4.60 -10.45 -10.56
C THR A 41 -4.10 -10.27 -9.13
N LEU A 42 -3.71 -11.35 -8.45
CA LEU A 42 -3.07 -11.29 -7.14
C LEU A 42 -1.78 -10.46 -7.19
N GLY A 43 -0.92 -10.71 -8.18
CA GLY A 43 0.33 -9.94 -8.33
C GLY A 43 0.09 -8.44 -8.43
N LYS A 44 -0.93 -8.02 -9.21
CA LYS A 44 -1.33 -6.60 -9.29
C LYS A 44 -1.88 -6.06 -7.97
N ALA A 45 -2.69 -6.84 -7.26
CA ALA A 45 -3.25 -6.43 -5.97
C ALA A 45 -2.17 -6.24 -4.91
N LEU A 46 -1.16 -7.11 -4.87
CA LEU A 46 -0.01 -6.99 -3.98
C LEU A 46 0.82 -5.74 -4.30
N MET A 47 1.04 -5.43 -5.58
CA MET A 47 1.72 -4.19 -5.96
C MET A 47 0.95 -2.94 -5.49
N VAL A 48 -0.38 -2.94 -5.62
CA VAL A 48 -1.22 -1.83 -5.12
C VAL A 48 -1.14 -1.72 -3.60
N LEU A 49 -1.18 -2.85 -2.87
CA LEU A 49 -1.03 -2.88 -1.41
C LEU A 49 0.28 -2.22 -0.99
N THR A 50 1.41 -2.58 -1.60
CA THR A 50 2.71 -1.97 -1.30
C THR A 50 2.72 -0.45 -1.52
N GLU A 51 2.11 0.04 -2.59
CA GLU A 51 2.02 1.49 -2.81
C GLU A 51 1.10 2.20 -1.81
N VAL A 52 0.01 1.56 -1.37
CA VAL A 52 -0.87 2.09 -0.33
C VAL A 52 -0.14 2.14 1.03
N GLU A 53 0.63 1.10 1.38
CA GLU A 53 1.45 1.08 2.59
C GLU A 53 2.46 2.22 2.61
N LYS A 54 3.10 2.53 1.46
CA LYS A 54 3.98 3.71 1.32
C LYS A 54 3.21 5.00 1.58
N LEU A 55 2.03 5.18 0.99
CA LEU A 55 1.23 6.40 1.18
C LEU A 55 0.83 6.61 2.64
N VAL A 56 0.36 5.54 3.31
CA VAL A 56 0.02 5.58 4.75
C VAL A 56 1.26 5.83 5.62
N GLY A 57 2.39 5.20 5.28
CA GLY A 57 3.68 5.41 5.95
C GLY A 57 4.22 6.83 5.78
N SER A 58 4.03 7.44 4.61
CA SER A 58 4.38 8.84 4.34
C SER A 58 3.44 9.84 5.03
N THR A 59 2.22 9.43 5.41
CA THR A 59 1.31 10.28 6.20
C THR A 59 1.57 10.22 7.70
N ARG A 60 2.42 9.30 8.17
CA ARG A 60 3.06 9.50 9.48
C ARG A 60 4.11 10.60 9.30
N PRO A 61 4.07 11.70 10.06
CA PRO A 61 5.33 12.41 10.30
C PRO A 61 6.28 11.34 10.83
N SER A 62 7.39 11.15 10.15
CA SER A 62 8.44 10.24 10.59
C SER A 62 8.60 10.45 12.09
N PRO A 63 8.49 9.43 12.95
CA PRO A 63 9.03 9.61 14.29
C PRO A 63 10.47 10.00 14.02
N GLU A 64 10.85 11.20 14.48
CA GLU A 64 12.24 11.62 14.53
C GLU A 64 13.02 10.36 14.88
N LEU A 65 13.98 10.00 14.03
CA LEU A 65 15.11 9.24 14.50
C LEU A 65 15.81 10.16 15.52
N ARG A 66 15.21 10.28 16.71
CA ARG A 66 15.86 10.61 17.96
C ARG A 66 16.80 9.46 18.20
N TYR A 67 17.91 9.47 17.46
CA TYR A 67 19.17 8.99 17.97
C TYR A 67 19.57 9.91 19.13
N SER A 68 18.78 9.86 20.21
CA SER A 68 19.23 10.19 21.54
C SER A 68 20.15 9.05 21.99
N ARG A 69 21.35 9.02 21.43
CA ARG A 69 22.55 8.65 22.19
C ARG A 69 23.04 9.99 22.73
N LEU A 70 22.57 10.45 23.90
CA LEU A 70 23.03 10.01 25.23
C LEU A 70 24.54 9.77 25.24
N ASN A 71 25.20 10.64 26.00
CA ASN A 71 26.62 10.67 26.39
C ASN A 71 27.29 9.31 26.48
#